data_AF-A0A1N7QR91-F1
#
_entry.id   AF-A0A1N7QR91-F1
#
_cell.length_a   1.000
_cell.length_b   1.000
_cell.length_c   1.000
_cell.angle_alpha   90.00
_cell.angle_beta   90.00
_cell.angle_gamma   90.00
#
_symmetry.space_group_name_H-M   'P 1'
#
loop_
_entity.id
_entity.type
_entity.pdbx_description
1 polymer ?
#
loop_
_entity_poly.entity_id
_entity_poly.type
_entity_poly.pdbx_seq_one_letter_code
_entity_poly.pdbx_strand_id
1 'polypeptide(L)'
;MLDGLTEADVCIGDRFDLGTAQVELSQARQPCWKLNLRFDLPDMARQVQDSGRTGWYLRVLVPGRVAAGDRMVLTARPNPGWDLARVQHLLYRDATDRAALAEFARLAGLSNSWQVLARRRLDSGAVEDWTPRLSG
;
A
#
# COMPACT_ATOMS: atom_id res chain seq x y z
N MET A 1 -9.91 -5.01 13.66
CA MET A 1 -8.48 -5.33 13.51
C MET A 1 -8.40 -6.64 12.77
N LEU A 2 -7.46 -6.79 11.84
CA LEU A 2 -7.16 -8.06 11.21
C LEU A 2 -6.04 -8.72 12.01
N ASP A 3 -6.15 -10.02 12.25
CA ASP A 3 -5.10 -10.80 12.90
C ASP A 3 -4.47 -11.75 11.88
N GLY A 4 -3.15 -11.94 11.95
CA GLY A 4 -2.42 -12.93 11.15
C GLY A 4 -2.10 -12.54 9.70
N LEU A 5 -2.38 -11.30 9.28
CA LEU A 5 -1.95 -10.78 7.97
C LEU A 5 -0.97 -9.62 8.14
N THR A 6 0.13 -9.69 7.41
CA THR A 6 1.15 -8.64 7.31
C THR A 6 1.29 -8.17 5.87
N GLU A 7 2.10 -7.14 5.65
CA GLU A 7 2.44 -6.65 4.32
C GLU A 7 3.12 -7.70 3.43
N ALA A 8 3.73 -8.74 4.01
CA ALA A 8 4.33 -9.84 3.25
C ALA A 8 3.30 -10.88 2.76
N ASP A 9 2.09 -10.89 3.33
CA ASP A 9 1.08 -11.93 3.08
C ASP A 9 0.04 -11.51 2.02
N VAL A 10 -0.01 -10.22 1.68
CA VAL A 10 -1.04 -9.63 0.83
C VAL A 10 -0.44 -8.92 -0.38
N CYS A 11 -1.08 -9.09 -1.54
CA CYS A 11 -0.63 -8.55 -2.82
C CYS A 11 -1.52 -7.43 -3.33
N ILE A 12 -0.95 -6.53 -4.15
CA ILE A 12 -1.74 -5.54 -4.90
C ILE A 12 -2.80 -6.26 -5.74
N GLY A 13 -4.03 -5.78 -5.67
CA GLY A 13 -5.17 -6.35 -6.38
C GLY A 13 -5.75 -7.61 -5.75
N ASP A 14 -5.23 -8.09 -4.61
CA ASP A 14 -5.88 -9.17 -3.87
C ASP A 14 -7.35 -8.80 -3.59
N ARG A 15 -8.26 -9.73 -3.88
CA ARG A 15 -9.70 -9.56 -3.65
C ARG A 15 -10.14 -10.42 -2.50
N PHE A 16 -10.98 -9.86 -1.65
CA PHE A 16 -11.49 -10.54 -0.48
C PHE A 16 -13.01 -10.42 -0.39
N ASP A 17 -13.64 -11.52 -0.02
CA ASP A 17 -14.97 -11.48 0.57
C ASP A 17 -14.84 -11.13 2.05
N LEU A 18 -15.71 -10.23 2.52
CA LEU A 18 -15.77 -9.79 3.91
C LEU A 18 -17.23 -9.50 4.29
N GLY A 19 -17.83 -10.39 5.08
CA GLY A 19 -19.27 -10.36 5.32
C GLY A 19 -20.04 -10.52 4.00
N THR A 20 -20.88 -9.55 3.64
CA THR A 20 -21.54 -9.51 2.32
C THR A 20 -20.89 -8.52 1.33
N ALA A 21 -19.73 -7.96 1.69
CA ALA A 21 -19.00 -7.02 0.85
C ALA A 21 -17.86 -7.72 0.09
N GLN A 22 -17.47 -7.13 -1.04
CA GLN A 22 -16.24 -7.49 -1.75
C GLN A 22 -15.30 -6.30 -1.80
N VAL A 23 -14.05 -6.54 -1.44
CA VAL A 23 -13.01 -5.51 -1.34
C VAL A 23 -11.75 -5.92 -2.07
N GLU A 24 -10.99 -4.95 -2.56
CA GLU A 24 -9.75 -5.17 -3.31
C GLU A 24 -8.61 -4.32 -2.75
N LEU A 25 -7.44 -4.92 -2.56
CA LEU A 25 -6.24 -4.23 -2.11
C LEU A 25 -5.74 -3.29 -3.18
N SER A 26 -5.70 -1.99 -2.86
CA SER A 26 -5.44 -0.96 -3.85
C SER A 26 -4.05 -0.31 -3.74
N GLN A 27 -3.52 -0.19 -2.52
CA GLN A 27 -2.21 0.41 -2.24
C GLN A 27 -1.81 0.17 -0.79
N ALA A 28 -0.50 0.24 -0.49
CA ALA A 28 -0.06 0.38 0.90
C ALA A 28 -0.43 1.78 1.42
N ARG A 29 -0.54 1.91 2.74
CA ARG A 29 -0.75 3.20 3.37
C ARG A 29 0.57 3.94 3.40
N GLN A 30 0.57 5.21 2.99
CA GLN A 30 1.75 6.06 3.16
C GLN A 30 1.69 6.75 4.52
N PRO A 31 2.68 6.58 5.41
CA PRO A 31 2.77 7.32 6.66
C PRO A 31 2.86 8.82 6.39
N CYS A 32 2.28 9.62 7.29
CA CYS A 32 2.31 11.07 7.22
C CYS A 32 2.55 11.70 8.60
N TRP A 33 3.01 12.95 8.61
CA TRP A 33 3.41 13.72 9.80
C TRP A 33 2.33 13.80 10.90
N LYS A 34 1.05 13.57 10.58
CA LYS A 34 -0.02 13.45 11.59
C LYS A 34 0.23 12.32 12.58
N LEU A 35 0.98 11.29 12.20
CA LEU A 35 1.45 10.27 13.15
C LEU A 35 2.40 10.87 14.19
N ASN A 36 3.30 11.77 13.79
CA ASN A 36 4.24 12.41 14.70
C ASN A 36 3.48 13.17 15.79
N LEU A 37 2.44 13.93 15.40
CA LEU A 37 1.56 14.61 16.34
C LEU A 37 0.76 13.65 17.22
N ARG A 38 0.19 12.59 16.63
CA ARG A 38 -0.68 11.64 17.36
C ARG A 38 0.06 10.89 18.46
N PHE A 39 1.34 10.62 18.25
CA PHE A 39 2.19 9.84 19.15
C PHE A 39 3.20 10.68 19.94
N ASP A 40 3.20 12.01 19.76
CA ASP A 40 4.17 12.94 20.36
C ASP A 40 5.63 12.50 20.14
N LEU A 41 5.92 12.05 18.90
CA LEU A 41 7.21 11.51 18.50
C LEU A 41 7.61 12.08 17.13
N PRO A 42 8.61 12.99 17.05
CA PRO A 42 8.90 13.78 15.86
C PRO A 42 9.18 12.99 14.57
N ASP A 43 9.65 11.75 14.67
CA ASP A 43 10.05 10.90 13.54
C ASP A 43 9.14 9.67 13.38
N MET A 44 8.00 9.60 14.05
CA MET A 44 7.10 8.43 14.02
C MET A 44 6.71 8.01 12.60
N ALA A 45 6.34 8.96 11.74
CA ALA A 45 6.00 8.69 10.34
C ALA A 45 7.17 8.08 9.57
N ARG A 46 8.40 8.55 9.84
CA ARG A 46 9.62 8.01 9.24
C ARG A 46 9.89 6.59 9.74
N GLN A 47 9.77 6.33 11.05
CA GLN A 47 9.94 4.99 11.61
C GLN A 47 8.93 3.98 11.05
N VAL A 48 7.66 4.38 10.91
CA VAL A 48 6.62 3.52 10.31
C VAL A 48 6.96 3.21 8.86
N GLN A 49 7.40 4.20 8.07
CA GLN A 49 7.82 3.98 6.69
C GLN A 49 9.03 3.04 6.60
N ASP A 50 10.05 3.30 7.41
CA ASP A 50 11.32 2.57 7.36
C ASP A 50 11.15 1.11 7.82
N SER A 51 10.20 0.86 8.73
CA SER A 51 9.85 -0.49 9.20
C SER A 51 8.94 -1.28 8.26
N GLY A 52 8.27 -0.63 7.30
CA GLY A 52 7.32 -1.27 6.39
C GLY A 52 5.98 -1.71 7.01
N ARG A 53 5.76 -1.43 8.30
CA ARG A 53 4.52 -1.76 9.04
C ARG A 53 3.48 -0.65 8.89
N THR A 54 3.06 -0.42 7.66
CA THR A 54 2.24 0.74 7.29
C THR A 54 0.76 0.43 7.25
N GLY A 55 0.37 -0.83 7.06
CA GLY A 55 -0.98 -1.22 6.67
C GLY A 55 -1.31 -0.86 5.22
N TRP A 56 -2.58 -1.00 4.84
CA TRP A 56 -3.03 -0.81 3.45
C TRP A 56 -4.44 -0.27 3.34
N TYR A 57 -4.78 0.15 2.12
CA TYR A 57 -6.12 0.58 1.76
C TYR A 57 -6.80 -0.43 0.84
N LEU A 58 -8.04 -0.74 1.17
CA LEU A 58 -8.95 -1.52 0.37
C LEU A 58 -9.92 -0.57 -0.36
N ARG A 59 -10.19 -0.85 -1.63
CA ARG A 59 -11.36 -0.27 -2.32
C ARG A 59 -12.53 -1.24 -2.20
N VAL A 60 -13.74 -0.70 -2.19
CA VAL A 60 -14.97 -1.50 -2.20
C VAL A 60 -15.32 -1.80 -3.66
N LEU A 61 -15.36 -3.09 -4.03
CA LEU A 61 -15.85 -3.55 -5.32
C LEU A 61 -17.37 -3.72 -5.30
N VAL A 62 -17.87 -4.34 -4.23
CA VAL A 62 -19.30 -4.55 -3.98
C VAL A 62 -19.62 -4.09 -2.56
N PRO A 63 -20.48 -3.07 -2.38
CA PRO A 63 -20.93 -2.65 -1.06
C PRO A 63 -21.70 -3.76 -0.36
N GLY A 64 -21.54 -3.85 0.96
CA GLY A 64 -22.19 -4.87 1.76
C GLY A 64 -22.13 -4.56 3.25
N ARG A 65 -22.61 -5.50 4.07
CA ARG A 65 -22.53 -5.45 5.53
C ARG A 65 -21.32 -6.21 6.01
N VAL A 66 -20.63 -5.62 6.97
CA VAL A 66 -19.47 -6.20 7.66
C VAL A 66 -19.70 -6.05 9.16
N ALA A 67 -19.46 -7.12 9.91
CA ALA A 67 -19.53 -7.17 11.35
C ALA A 67 -18.19 -7.61 11.96
N ALA A 68 -17.98 -7.27 13.24
CA ALA A 68 -16.85 -7.81 13.98
C ALA A 68 -16.97 -9.34 14.06
N GLY A 69 -15.87 -10.04 13.79
CA GLY A 69 -15.85 -11.50 13.71
C GLY A 69 -16.00 -12.06 12.29
N ASP A 70 -16.41 -11.25 11.31
CA ASP A 70 -16.38 -11.66 9.90
C ASP A 70 -14.95 -11.95 9.45
N ARG A 71 -14.80 -13.03 8.68
CA ARG A 71 -13.51 -13.44 8.13
C ARG A 71 -13.27 -12.77 6.79
N MET A 72 -12.02 -12.36 6.57
CA MET A 72 -11.57 -11.90 5.28
C MET A 72 -11.05 -13.10 4.49
N VAL A 73 -11.73 -13.48 3.42
CA VAL A 73 -11.41 -14.68 2.63
C VAL A 73 -10.87 -14.26 1.28
N LEU A 74 -9.64 -14.65 0.95
CA LEU A 74 -9.02 -14.35 -0.34
C LEU A 74 -9.76 -15.10 -1.46
N THR A 75 -10.25 -14.37 -2.44
CA THR A 75 -10.99 -14.94 -3.58
C THR A 75 -10.23 -14.82 -4.90
N ALA A 76 -9.31 -13.85 -5.02
CA ALA A 76 -8.42 -13.74 -6.19
C ALA A 76 -7.12 -13.04 -5.83
N ARG A 77 -6.03 -13.45 -6.50
CA ARG A 77 -4.69 -12.86 -6.41
C ARG A 77 -4.12 -12.61 -7.80
N PRO A 78 -4.43 -11.47 -8.43
CA PRO A 78 -4.00 -11.19 -9.80
C PRO A 78 -2.50 -10.92 -9.93
N ASN A 79 -1.85 -10.42 -8.87
CA ASN A 79 -0.43 -10.04 -8.90
C ASN A 79 0.38 -10.77 -7.80
N PRO A 80 0.54 -12.11 -7.85
CA PRO A 80 1.15 -12.90 -6.76
C PRO A 80 2.61 -12.57 -6.45
N GLY A 81 3.33 -11.92 -7.38
CA GLY A 81 4.70 -11.46 -7.15
C GLY A 81 4.80 -10.04 -6.57
N TRP A 82 3.69 -9.39 -6.27
CA TRP A 82 3.62 -7.98 -5.85
C TRP A 82 2.96 -7.86 -4.47
N ASP A 83 3.55 -8.53 -3.49
CA ASP A 83 3.23 -8.32 -2.08
C ASP A 83 3.59 -6.89 -1.63
N LEU A 84 2.97 -6.42 -0.55
CA LEU A 84 3.19 -5.06 -0.06
C LEU A 84 4.59 -4.84 0.51
N ALA A 85 5.30 -5.87 0.97
CA ALA A 85 6.69 -5.74 1.38
C ALA A 85 7.58 -5.38 0.18
N ARG A 86 7.43 -6.07 -0.96
CA ARG A 86 8.10 -5.76 -2.22
C ARG A 86 7.72 -4.37 -2.72
N VAL A 87 6.44 -4.01 -2.66
CA VAL A 87 6.00 -2.68 -3.12
C VAL A 87 6.62 -1.58 -2.28
N GLN A 88 6.64 -1.72 -0.95
CA GLN A 88 7.28 -0.74 -0.07
C GLN A 88 8.79 -0.68 -0.28
N HIS A 89 9.45 -1.82 -0.53
CA HIS A 89 10.86 -1.86 -0.90
C HIS A 89 11.12 -1.05 -2.19
N LEU A 90 10.34 -1.29 -3.24
CA LEU A 90 10.43 -0.51 -4.48
C LEU A 90 10.22 0.98 -4.21
N LEU A 91 9.19 1.36 -3.43
CA LEU A 91 8.85 2.77 -3.28
C LEU A 91 9.82 3.56 -2.39
N TYR A 92 10.44 2.91 -1.41
CA TYR A 92 11.21 3.58 -0.34
C TYR A 92 12.69 3.20 -0.27
N ARG A 93 13.13 2.14 -0.96
CA ARG A 93 14.53 1.68 -0.94
C ARG A 93 15.12 1.69 -2.35
N ASP A 94 14.50 0.96 -3.28
CA ASP A 94 14.98 0.85 -4.66
C ASP A 94 14.15 1.69 -5.64
N ALA A 95 13.96 2.96 -5.27
CA ALA A 95 12.98 3.86 -5.88
C ALA A 95 13.29 4.29 -7.32
N THR A 96 14.42 3.85 -7.87
CA THR A 96 14.88 4.13 -9.23
C THR A 96 14.98 2.89 -10.12
N ASP A 97 14.61 1.69 -9.63
CA ASP A 97 14.51 0.50 -10.48
C ASP A 97 13.42 0.70 -11.55
N ARG A 98 13.86 1.04 -12.76
CA ARG A 98 12.96 1.35 -13.88
C ARG A 98 12.18 0.13 -14.35
N ALA A 99 12.76 -1.08 -14.26
CA ALA A 99 12.06 -2.29 -14.70
C ALA A 99 10.92 -2.60 -13.74
N ALA A 100 11.20 -2.61 -12.43
CA ALA A 100 10.19 -2.80 -11.41
C ALA A 100 9.13 -1.69 -11.42
N LEU A 101 9.51 -0.42 -11.59
CA LEU A 101 8.55 0.69 -11.72
C LEU A 101 7.63 0.52 -12.94
N ALA A 102 8.15 0.06 -14.08
CA ALA A 102 7.36 -0.15 -15.29
C ALA A 102 6.36 -1.32 -15.16
N GLU A 103 6.72 -2.37 -14.45
CA GLU A 103 5.79 -3.44 -14.06
C GLU A 103 4.75 -2.93 -13.06
N PHE A 104 5.20 -2.29 -11.99
CA PHE A 104 4.37 -1.75 -10.92
C PHE A 104 3.29 -0.79 -11.46
N ALA A 105 3.66 0.13 -12.35
CA ALA A 105 2.74 1.09 -12.96
C ALA A 105 1.61 0.45 -13.79
N ARG A 106 1.68 -0.85 -14.09
CA ARG A 106 0.70 -1.59 -14.91
C ARG A 106 -0.08 -2.65 -14.12
N LEU A 107 0.15 -2.77 -12.81
CA LEU A 107 -0.53 -3.78 -12.01
C LEU A 107 -2.05 -3.58 -11.98
N ALA A 108 -2.77 -4.67 -12.22
CA ALA A 108 -4.22 -4.69 -12.05
C ALA A 108 -4.56 -4.41 -10.58
N GLY A 109 -5.56 -3.57 -10.33
CA GLY A 109 -5.98 -3.24 -8.97
C GLY A 109 -5.16 -2.14 -8.27
N LEU A 110 -4.03 -1.68 -8.84
CA LEU A 110 -3.25 -0.59 -8.25
C LEU A 110 -4.02 0.74 -8.24
N SER A 111 -3.83 1.57 -7.20
CA SER A 111 -4.44 2.90 -7.14
C SER A 111 -3.88 3.85 -8.20
N ASN A 112 -4.72 4.77 -8.67
CA ASN A 112 -4.31 5.73 -9.70
C ASN A 112 -3.15 6.63 -9.23
N SER A 113 -3.15 7.05 -7.97
CA SER A 113 -2.07 7.88 -7.41
C SER A 113 -0.71 7.17 -7.46
N TRP A 114 -0.68 5.87 -7.21
CA TRP A 114 0.56 5.08 -7.26
C TRP A 114 1.01 4.78 -8.69
N GLN A 115 0.07 4.59 -9.62
CA GLN A 115 0.40 4.51 -11.04
C GLN A 115 1.03 5.82 -11.55
N VAL A 116 0.46 6.98 -11.18
CA VAL A 116 0.98 8.30 -11.54
C VAL A 116 2.36 8.53 -10.92
N LEU A 117 2.56 8.17 -9.65
CA LEU A 117 3.86 8.25 -8.98
C LEU A 117 4.94 7.46 -9.73
N ALA A 118 4.65 6.20 -10.06
CA ALA A 118 5.60 5.34 -10.75
C ALA A 118 5.97 5.88 -12.14
N ARG A 119 4.98 6.35 -12.90
CA ARG A 119 5.21 6.98 -14.22
C ARG A 119 6.04 8.25 -14.10
N ARG A 120 5.73 9.11 -13.12
CA ARG A 120 6.54 10.31 -12.85
C ARG A 120 8.00 9.96 -12.55
N ARG A 121 8.27 8.92 -11.75
CA ARG A 121 9.64 8.46 -11.46
C ARG A 121 10.34 7.88 -12.68
N LEU A 122 9.61 7.15 -13.53
CA LEU A 122 10.12 6.67 -14.81
C LEU A 122 10.52 7.84 -15.72
N ASP A 123 9.66 8.84 -15.84
CA ASP A 123 9.87 9.98 -16.73
C ASP A 123 11.02 10.89 -16.23
N SER A 124 11.07 11.17 -14.92
CA SER A 124 12.08 12.06 -14.34
C SER A 124 13.40 11.38 -14.00
N GLY A 125 13.41 10.06 -13.81
CA GLY A 125 14.53 9.33 -13.22
C GLY A 125 14.81 9.69 -11.76
N ALA A 126 13.90 10.39 -11.08
CA ALA A 126 14.12 10.97 -9.76
C ALA A 126 12.95 10.68 -8.79
N VAL A 127 13.30 10.53 -7.52
CA VAL A 127 12.37 10.32 -6.41
C VAL A 127 11.86 11.67 -5.91
N GLU A 128 10.56 11.76 -5.66
CA GLU A 128 9.94 12.95 -5.07
C GLU A 128 10.39 13.19 -3.63
N ASP A 129 10.42 14.46 -3.22
CA ASP A 129 10.72 14.81 -1.83
C ASP A 129 9.61 14.30 -0.88
N TRP A 130 10.02 13.54 0.13
CA TRP A 130 9.11 13.01 1.15
C TRP A 130 8.94 13.95 2.34
N THR A 131 9.74 15.01 2.47
CA THR A 131 9.75 15.92 3.62
C THR A 131 8.36 16.50 3.93
N PRO A 132 7.60 17.04 2.95
CA PRO A 132 6.26 17.58 3.24
C PRO A 132 5.29 16.51 3.75
N ARG A 133 5.47 15.25 3.34
CA ARG A 133 4.63 14.13 3.79
C ARG A 133 5.01 13.66 5.19
N LEU A 134 6.30 13.52 5.46
CA LEU A 134 6.82 12.89 6.69
C LEU A 134 6.99 13.85 7.86
N SER A 135 7.34 15.11 7.58
CA SER A 135 7.67 16.11 8.60
C SER A 135 6.63 17.23 8.74
N GLY A 136 5.82 17.44 7.70
CA GLY A 136 4.82 18.53 7.64
C GLY A 136 5.33 19.74 6.89
#